data_AF-A0A7W3TH00-F1
#
_entry.id   AF-A0A7W3TH00-F1
#
_cell.length_a   1.000
_cell.length_b   1.000
_cell.length_c   1.000
_cell.angle_alpha   90.00
_cell.angle_beta   90.00
_cell.angle_gamma   90.00
#
_symmetry.space_group_name_H-M   'P 1'
#
loop_
_entity.id
_entity.type
_entity.pdbx_description
1 polymer ?
#
loop_
_entity_poly.entity_id
_entity_poly.type
_entity_poly.pdbx_seq_one_letter_code
_entity_poly.pdbx_strand_id
1 'polypeptide(L)'
;MRKPPDMFDRDFEWAELTRFAAHRAPHATLGVVSGRRRQGKTYLLDALTRATGGFMFTATEAAEREALDRLGEDLAHHLGEPVPLRFDGWHEAITRLLHTTDREPRTVVLDEFPYL
;
A
#
# COMPACT_ATOMS: atom_id res chain seq x y z
N MET A 1 -1.17 -11.57 -12.92
CA MET A 1 -1.89 -10.30 -13.20
C MET A 1 -1.36 -9.72 -14.50
N ARG A 2 -2.23 -9.20 -15.39
CA ARG A 2 -1.79 -8.60 -16.66
C ARG A 2 -1.35 -7.15 -16.42
N LYS A 3 -0.19 -6.75 -16.97
CA LYS A 3 0.29 -5.37 -16.92
C LYS A 3 -0.72 -4.43 -17.60
N PRO A 4 -1.03 -3.25 -17.02
CA PRO A 4 -1.86 -2.26 -17.69
C PRO A 4 -1.30 -1.91 -19.07
N PRO A 5 -2.16 -1.79 -20.11
CA PRO A 5 -1.70 -1.57 -21.48
C PRO A 5 -1.05 -0.19 -21.68
N ASP A 6 -1.37 0.78 -20.83
CA ASP A 6 -0.83 2.13 -20.77
C ASP A 6 0.51 2.23 -20.02
N MET A 7 0.98 1.14 -19.40
CA MET A 7 2.25 1.09 -18.69
C MET A 7 3.42 0.69 -19.63
N PHE A 8 4.10 1.70 -20.14
CA PHE A 8 5.23 1.54 -21.07
C PHE A 8 6.51 1.06 -20.39
N ASP A 9 7.19 0.06 -20.99
CA ASP A 9 8.55 -0.39 -20.63
C ASP A 9 8.79 -0.61 -19.12
N ARG A 10 7.93 -1.43 -18.52
CA ARG A 10 7.94 -1.81 -17.08
C ARG A 10 7.70 -3.30 -16.88
N ASP A 11 8.05 -4.12 -17.86
CA ASP A 11 7.74 -5.55 -17.85
C ASP A 11 8.47 -6.28 -16.73
N PHE A 12 9.71 -5.90 -16.46
CA PHE A 12 10.49 -6.45 -15.35
C PHE A 12 9.92 -6.07 -13.98
N GLU A 13 9.70 -4.78 -13.73
CA GLU A 13 9.21 -4.30 -12.43
C GLU A 13 7.79 -4.80 -12.15
N TRP A 14 6.93 -4.85 -13.17
CA TRP A 14 5.60 -5.43 -13.05
C TRP A 14 5.67 -6.93 -12.71
N ALA A 15 6.55 -7.68 -13.37
CA ALA A 15 6.72 -9.11 -13.07
C ALA A 15 7.18 -9.34 -11.62
N GLU A 16 8.15 -8.56 -11.13
CA GLU A 16 8.65 -8.70 -9.76
C GLU A 16 7.61 -8.30 -8.71
N LEU A 17 6.89 -7.20 -8.92
CA LEU A 17 5.83 -6.77 -8.01
C LEU A 17 4.66 -7.76 -7.96
N THR A 18 4.27 -8.29 -9.12
CA THR A 18 3.19 -9.29 -9.18
C THR A 18 3.62 -10.62 -8.58
N ARG A 19 4.90 -11.00 -8.71
CA ARG A 19 5.49 -12.16 -8.02
C ARG A 19 5.48 -11.98 -6.51
N PHE A 20 5.86 -10.79 -6.02
CA PHE A 20 5.80 -10.46 -4.59
C PHE A 20 4.36 -10.49 -4.06
N ALA A 21 3.43 -9.81 -4.72
CA ALA A 21 2.04 -9.71 -4.28
C ALA A 21 1.28 -11.05 -4.30
N ALA A 22 1.66 -11.97 -5.20
CA ALA A 22 1.07 -13.31 -5.27
C ALA A 22 1.76 -14.32 -4.34
N HIS A 23 2.83 -13.94 -3.65
CA HIS A 23 3.59 -14.86 -2.81
C HIS A 23 2.80 -15.24 -1.54
N ARG A 24 2.52 -16.53 -1.38
CA ARG A 24 1.88 -17.07 -0.18
C ARG A 24 2.95 -17.46 0.84
N ALA A 25 3.16 -16.61 1.83
CA ALA A 25 4.01 -16.87 2.99
C ALA A 25 3.16 -17.06 4.26
N PRO A 26 3.65 -17.79 5.28
CA PRO A 26 2.95 -17.95 6.55
C PRO A 26 2.93 -16.66 7.40
N HIS A 27 3.62 -15.61 6.97
CA HIS A 27 3.72 -14.31 7.62
C HIS A 27 3.65 -13.19 6.58
N ALA A 28 3.33 -11.97 7.03
CA ALA A 28 3.39 -10.79 6.18
C ALA A 28 4.83 -10.57 5.68
N THR A 29 4.97 -10.26 4.39
CA THR A 29 6.26 -9.96 3.76
C THR A 29 6.39 -8.47 3.48
N LEU A 30 7.62 -7.95 3.56
CA LEU A 30 7.94 -6.55 3.27
C LEU A 30 8.74 -6.45 1.96
N GLY A 31 8.32 -5.55 1.08
CA GLY A 31 9.05 -5.17 -0.12
C GLY A 31 9.35 -3.67 -0.10
N VAL A 32 10.58 -3.28 -0.46
CA VAL A 32 10.96 -1.88 -0.59
C VAL A 32 11.15 -1.54 -2.07
N VAL A 33 10.37 -0.59 -2.56
CA VAL A 33 10.48 -0.08 -3.93
C VAL A 33 11.18 1.27 -3.90
N SER A 34 12.38 1.33 -4.46
CA SER A 34 13.18 2.54 -4.49
C SER A 34 13.51 2.94 -5.94
N GLY A 35 13.89 4.21 -6.12
CA GLY A 35 14.24 4.74 -7.44
C GLY A 35 14.18 6.26 -7.47
N ARG A 36 14.64 6.87 -8.57
CA ARG A 36 14.68 8.33 -8.71
C ARG A 36 13.27 8.95 -8.68
N ARG A 37 13.19 10.24 -8.32
CA ARG A 37 11.95 11.03 -8.37
C ARG A 37 11.39 11.03 -9.80
N ARG A 38 10.06 11.03 -9.93
CA ARG A 38 9.31 11.11 -11.20
C ARG A 38 9.56 9.96 -12.20
N GLN A 39 9.92 8.77 -11.72
CA GLN A 39 10.09 7.57 -12.55
C GLN A 39 8.85 6.67 -12.65
N GLY A 40 7.70 7.15 -12.17
CA GLY A 40 6.42 6.42 -12.25
C GLY A 40 6.22 5.33 -11.18
N LYS A 41 6.95 5.38 -10.06
CA LYS A 41 6.80 4.40 -8.96
C LYS A 41 5.38 4.39 -8.38
N THR A 42 4.85 5.57 -8.04
CA THR A 42 3.47 5.74 -7.55
C THR A 42 2.46 5.15 -8.52
N TYR A 43 2.61 5.42 -9.82
CA TYR A 43 1.73 4.87 -10.85
C TYR A 43 1.82 3.33 -10.92
N LEU A 44 3.03 2.78 -10.83
CA LEU A 44 3.26 1.33 -10.80
C LEU A 44 2.62 0.66 -9.56
N LEU A 45 2.78 1.28 -8.38
CA LEU A 45 2.24 0.76 -7.11
C LEU A 45 0.72 0.92 -7.02
N ASP A 46 0.15 2.01 -7.51
CA ASP A 46 -1.31 2.19 -7.63
C ASP A 46 -1.91 1.12 -8.55
N ALA A 47 -1.29 0.87 -9.70
CA ALA A 47 -1.72 -0.17 -10.62
C ALA A 47 -1.68 -1.58 -9.99
N LEU A 48 -0.62 -1.90 -9.24
CA LEU A 48 -0.53 -3.16 -8.49
C LEU A 48 -1.65 -3.25 -7.45
N THR A 49 -1.83 -2.21 -6.65
CA THR A 49 -2.83 -2.15 -5.59
C THR A 49 -4.23 -2.37 -6.14
N ARG A 50 -4.58 -1.74 -7.25
CA ARG A 50 -5.86 -1.95 -7.94
C ARG A 50 -6.00 -3.38 -8.44
N ALA A 51 -4.95 -3.93 -9.06
CA ALA A 51 -4.96 -5.29 -9.60
C ALA A 51 -5.12 -6.38 -8.52
N THR A 52 -4.73 -6.08 -7.27
CA THR A 52 -4.84 -7.00 -6.13
C THR A 52 -6.05 -6.72 -5.24
N GLY A 53 -6.81 -5.64 -5.50
CA GLY A 53 -7.85 -5.17 -4.57
C GLY A 53 -7.29 -4.78 -3.20
N GLY A 54 -6.04 -4.28 -3.19
CA GLY A 54 -5.29 -3.91 -2.00
C GLY A 54 -5.62 -2.52 -1.48
N PHE A 55 -4.81 -2.07 -0.52
CA PHE A 55 -4.89 -0.74 0.07
C PHE A 55 -3.62 0.06 -0.23
N MET A 56 -3.76 1.35 -0.54
CA MET A 56 -2.65 2.26 -0.75
C MET A 56 -2.87 3.53 0.05
N PHE A 57 -1.84 3.95 0.77
CA PHE A 57 -1.77 5.22 1.45
C PHE A 57 -0.52 5.96 0.96
N THR A 58 -0.70 7.18 0.46
CA THR A 58 0.41 8.04 0.05
C THR A 58 0.72 9.02 1.17
N ALA A 59 1.92 8.95 1.72
CA ALA A 59 2.37 9.89 2.72
C ALA A 59 2.54 11.29 2.12
N THR A 60 2.28 12.31 2.92
CA THR A 60 2.47 13.71 2.56
C THR A 60 3.21 14.37 3.70
N GLU A 61 3.98 15.42 3.43
CA GLU A 61 4.62 16.21 4.47
C GLU A 61 3.53 16.89 5.33
N ALA A 62 3.27 16.31 6.50
CA ALA A 62 2.21 16.69 7.43
C ALA A 62 2.64 16.38 8.86
N ALA A 63 1.90 16.90 9.84
CA ALA A 63 2.10 16.49 11.23
C ALA A 63 1.67 15.02 11.40
N GLU A 64 2.36 14.28 12.27
CA GLU A 64 2.09 12.85 12.53
C GLU A 64 0.61 12.58 12.79
N ARG A 65 -0.01 13.40 13.64
CA ARG A 65 -1.44 13.27 13.99
C ARG A 65 -2.35 13.38 12.77
N GLU A 66 -2.07 14.32 11.88
CA GLU A 66 -2.84 14.54 10.66
C GLU A 66 -2.68 13.36 9.69
N ALA A 67 -1.47 12.82 9.55
CA ALA A 67 -1.20 11.65 8.74
C ALA A 67 -1.93 10.41 9.26
N LEU A 68 -1.93 10.18 10.58
CA LEU A 68 -2.64 9.08 11.22
C LEU A 68 -4.17 9.21 11.10
N ASP A 69 -4.71 10.42 11.24
CA ASP A 69 -6.14 10.67 11.08
C ASP A 69 -6.59 10.37 9.64
N ARG A 70 -5.82 10.83 8.63
CA ARG A 70 -6.08 10.53 7.22
C ARG A 70 -5.97 9.04 6.92
N LEU A 71 -4.93 8.37 7.43
CA LEU A 71 -4.79 6.92 7.28
C LEU A 71 -6.00 6.19 7.88
N GLY A 72 -6.46 6.62 9.05
CA GLY A 72 -7.62 6.05 9.71
C GLY A 72 -8.92 6.21 8.94
N GLU A 73 -9.10 7.36 8.28
CA GLU A 73 -10.22 7.62 7.36
C GLU A 73 -10.13 6.75 6.10
N ASP A 74 -8.99 6.74 5.42
CA ASP A 74 -8.76 5.98 4.19
C ASP A 74 -8.93 4.46 4.43
N LEU A 75 -8.38 3.96 5.55
CA LEU A 75 -8.46 2.54 5.89
C LEU A 75 -9.88 2.14 6.32
N ALA A 76 -10.57 2.96 7.11
CA ALA A 76 -11.97 2.72 7.45
C ALA A 76 -12.84 2.60 6.20
N HIS A 77 -12.69 3.54 5.26
CA HIS A 77 -13.40 3.53 4.00
C HIS A 77 -13.08 2.28 3.17
N HIS A 78 -11.80 1.88 3.08
CA HIS A 78 -11.39 0.66 2.38
C HIS A 78 -11.99 -0.62 2.99
N LEU A 79 -12.20 -0.63 4.31
CA LEU A 79 -12.79 -1.76 5.04
C LEU A 79 -14.32 -1.74 5.10
N GLY A 80 -14.95 -0.65 4.66
CA GLY A 80 -16.40 -0.46 4.79
C GLY A 80 -16.84 -0.21 6.23
N GLU A 81 -15.94 0.29 7.08
CA GLU A 81 -16.26 0.66 8.45
C GLU A 81 -17.09 1.95 8.48
N PRO A 82 -18.10 2.06 9.36
CA PRO A 82 -18.98 3.22 9.40
C PRO A 82 -18.34 4.46 10.02
N VAL A 83 -17.19 4.30 10.69
CA VAL A 83 -16.49 5.37 11.40
C VAL A 83 -14.99 5.31 11.12
N PRO A 84 -14.29 6.46 11.07
CA PRO A 84 -12.83 6.50 10.94
C PRO A 84 -12.14 5.72 12.05
N LEU A 85 -11.08 5.01 11.71
CA LEU A 85 -10.17 4.44 12.70
C LEU A 85 -9.36 5.56 13.33
N ARG A 86 -9.06 5.44 14.62
CA ARG A 86 -8.17 6.38 15.34
C ARG A 86 -7.01 5.56 15.90
N PHE A 87 -5.81 6.08 15.72
CA PHE A 87 -4.58 5.45 16.16
C PHE A 87 -3.86 6.38 17.12
N ASP A 88 -3.29 5.81 18.17
CA ASP A 88 -2.43 6.51 19.13
C ASP A 88 -1.04 6.78 18.55
N GLY A 89 -0.63 6.02 17.51
CA GLY A 89 0.64 6.20 16.83
C GLY A 89 0.85 5.23 15.66
N TRP A 90 1.94 5.40 14.94
CA TRP A 90 2.29 4.58 13.77
C TRP A 90 2.43 3.08 14.08
N HIS A 91 2.88 2.73 15.29
CA HIS A 91 2.99 1.33 15.69
C HIS A 91 1.63 0.62 15.67
N GLU A 92 0.59 1.27 16.20
CA GLU A 92 -0.77 0.73 16.20
C GLU A 92 -1.33 0.68 14.77
N ALA A 93 -1.14 1.75 14.00
CA ALA A 93 -1.60 1.83 12.61
C ALA A 93 -1.00 0.73 11.72
N ILE A 94 0.32 0.50 11.81
CA ILE A 94 1.02 -0.55 11.05
C ILE A 94 0.53 -1.93 11.50
N THR A 95 0.36 -2.14 12.81
CA THR A 95 -0.17 -3.40 13.34
C THR A 95 -1.57 -3.67 12.79
N ARG A 96 -2.45 -2.66 12.77
CA ARG A 96 -3.78 -2.78 12.20
C ARG A 96 -3.75 -3.15 10.71
N LEU A 97 -2.87 -2.53 9.92
CA LEU A 97 -2.71 -2.83 8.49
C LEU A 97 -2.29 -4.29 8.26
N LEU A 98 -1.33 -4.80 9.05
CA LEU A 98 -0.87 -6.19 8.95
C LEU A 98 -1.99 -7.20 9.26
N HIS A 99 -2.87 -6.88 10.21
CA HIS A 99 -4.02 -7.72 10.59
C HIS A 99 -5.28 -7.52 9.73
N THR A 100 -5.19 -6.81 8.61
CA THR A 100 -6.36 -6.55 7.75
C THR A 100 -6.68 -7.73 6.81
N THR A 101 -5.96 -8.85 6.90
CA THR A 101 -5.88 -9.86 5.83
C THR A 101 -6.20 -11.29 6.30
N ASP A 102 -7.30 -11.49 7.03
CA ASP A 102 -7.60 -12.80 7.64
C ASP A 102 -8.00 -13.92 6.66
N ARG A 103 -8.14 -13.65 5.35
CA ARG A 103 -8.66 -14.63 4.38
C ARG A 103 -7.82 -14.84 3.12
N GLU A 104 -7.14 -13.81 2.62
CA GLU A 104 -6.25 -13.88 1.44
C GLU A 104 -5.12 -12.85 1.58
N PRO A 105 -3.92 -13.09 1.00
CA PRO A 105 -2.85 -12.09 0.97
C PRO A 105 -3.37 -10.80 0.31
N ARG A 106 -3.33 -9.67 1.02
CA ARG A 106 -3.66 -8.36 0.45
C ARG A 106 -2.44 -7.48 0.42
N THR A 107 -2.23 -6.84 -0.73
CA THR A 107 -1.18 -5.85 -0.89
C THR A 107 -1.56 -4.57 -0.14
N VAL A 108 -0.63 -4.11 0.71
CA VAL A 108 -0.67 -2.80 1.36
C VAL A 108 0.51 -2.00 0.83
N VAL A 109 0.26 -0.81 0.31
CA VAL A 109 1.28 0.13 -0.16
C VAL A 109 1.31 1.35 0.75
N LEU A 110 2.48 1.65 1.29
CA LEU A 110 2.79 2.94 1.91
C LEU A 110 3.74 3.68 0.96
N ASP A 111 3.20 4.62 0.17
CA ASP A 111 3.99 5.38 -0.79
C ASP A 111 4.56 6.64 -0.14
N GLU A 112 5.67 7.13 -0.71
CA GLU A 112 6.39 8.30 -0.19
C GLU A 112 6.79 8.15 1.30
N PHE A 113 7.18 6.91 1.68
CA PHE A 113 7.56 6.48 3.03
C PHE A 113 8.42 7.46 3.84
N PRO A 114 9.39 8.21 3.26
CA PRO A 114 10.15 9.21 4.03
C PRO A 114 9.34 10.34 4.68
N TYR A 115 8.05 10.48 4.35
CA TYR A 115 7.14 11.47 4.95
C TYR A 115 6.14 10.88 5.95
N LEU A 116 6.30 9.62 6.36
CA LEU A 116 5.49 9.03 7.44
C LEU A 116 6.00 9.47 8.82
#